data_AF-A0A285IAI5-F1
#
_entry.id   AF-A0A285IAI5-F1
#
_cell.length_a   1.000
_cell.length_b   1.000
_cell.length_c   1.000
_cell.angle_alpha   90.00
_cell.angle_beta   90.00
_cell.angle_gamma   90.00
#
_symmetry.space_group_name_H-M   'P 1'
#
loop_
_entity.id
_entity.type
_entity.pdbx_description
1 polymer ?
#
loop_
_entity_poly.entity_id
_entity_poly.type
_entity_poly.pdbx_seq_one_letter_code
_entity_poly.pdbx_strand_id
1 'polypeptide(L)' 'MQTALIERRQSTREIQPFWDELNLAQKFSAAELQRFGYELAFIRHGTAGNLAVLRAGDRFAAIDQEGQIDIAPNIALRH' A
#
# COMPACT_ATOMS: atom_id res chain seq x y z
N MET A 1 -11.30 13.22 -35.94
CA MET A 1 -10.56 13.88 -34.84
C MET A 1 -11.33 13.62 -33.55
N GLN A 2 -10.97 12.58 -32.78
CA GLN A 2 -11.67 12.23 -31.53
C GLN A 2 -10.69 12.42 -30.38
N THR A 3 -10.81 13.52 -29.64
CA THR A 3 -10.10 13.70 -28.37
C THR A 3 -10.83 12.88 -27.31
N ALA A 4 -10.34 11.67 -27.05
CA ALA A 4 -10.76 10.92 -25.88
C ALA A 4 -10.29 11.70 -24.63
N LEU A 5 -11.25 12.32 -23.95
CA LEU A 5 -11.08 12.89 -22.63
C LEU A 5 -10.65 11.75 -21.70
N ILE A 6 -9.35 11.67 -21.40
CA ILE A 6 -8.83 10.73 -20.42
C ILE A 6 -9.25 11.28 -19.05
N GLU A 7 -10.46 10.96 -18.62
CA GLU A 7 -10.88 11.12 -17.23
C GLU A 7 -9.97 10.24 -16.37
N ARG A 8 -8.90 10.83 -15.82
CA ARG A 8 -8.10 10.23 -14.75
C ARG A 8 -8.90 10.27 -13.45
N ARG A 9 -10.03 9.56 -13.42
CA ARG A 9 -10.90 9.50 -12.25
C ARG A 9 -10.71 8.14 -11.57
N GLN A 10 -9.90 8.18 -10.52
CA GLN A 10 -10.06 7.44 -9.27
C GLN A 10 -10.62 6.02 -9.43
N SER A 11 -9.73 5.07 -9.71
CA SER A 11 -10.04 3.65 -9.58
C SER A 11 -10.24 3.31 -8.09
N THR A 12 -11.48 3.40 -7.60
CA THR A 12 -11.94 2.80 -6.32
C THR A 12 -11.86 1.25 -6.35
N ARG A 13 -11.03 0.67 -7.20
CA ARG A 13 -11.19 -0.71 -7.63
C ARG A 13 -9.87 -1.23 -8.12
N GLU A 14 -8.92 -1.47 -7.21
CA GLU A 14 -7.74 -2.31 -7.45
C GLU A 14 -6.98 -2.58 -6.12
N ILE A 15 -7.69 -2.82 -5.01
CA ILE A 15 -7.04 -3.35 -3.79
C ILE A 15 -6.46 -4.75 -4.06
N GLN A 16 -7.16 -5.57 -4.85
CA GLN A 16 -6.76 -6.95 -5.16
C GLN A 16 -5.37 -7.10 -5.81
N PRO A 17 -4.98 -6.37 -6.88
CA PRO A 17 -3.67 -6.54 -7.48
C PRO A 17 -2.52 -6.28 -6.50
N PHE A 18 -2.65 -5.34 -5.56
CA PHE A 18 -1.59 -5.09 -4.60
C PHE A 18 -1.45 -6.26 -3.60
N TRP A 19 -2.54 -6.90 -3.18
CA TRP A 19 -2.46 -8.04 -2.27
C TRP A 19 -1.72 -9.24 -2.88
N ASP A 20 -1.79 -9.46 -4.19
CA ASP A 20 -1.06 -10.53 -4.87
C ASP A 20 0.46 -10.32 -4.84
N GLU A 21 0.92 -9.08 -4.76
CA GLU A 21 2.34 -8.72 -4.70
C GLU A 21 2.96 -8.86 -3.30
N LEU A 22 2.13 -9.05 -2.28
CA LEU A 22 2.57 -9.28 -0.91
C LEU A 22 2.97 -10.74 -0.70
N ASN A 23 4.13 -10.94 -0.07
CA ASN A 23 4.52 -12.25 0.42
C ASN A 23 3.69 -12.66 1.65
N LEU A 24 3.83 -13.91 2.11
CA LEU A 24 3.02 -14.43 3.22
C LEU A 24 3.22 -13.63 4.54
N ALA A 25 4.45 -13.23 4.85
CA ALA A 25 4.75 -12.45 6.05
C ALA A 25 4.06 -11.09 6.00
N GLN A 26 4.14 -10.40 4.86
CA GLN A 26 3.46 -9.13 4.63
C GLN A 26 1.94 -9.26 4.71
N LYS A 27 1.37 -10.32 4.14
CA LYS A 27 -0.08 -10.59 4.20
C LYS A 27 -0.55 -10.78 5.64
N PHE A 28 0.22 -11.49 6.44
CA PHE A 28 -0.09 -11.73 7.85
C PHE A 28 -0.08 -10.42 8.64
N SER A 29 1.00 -9.65 8.55
CA SER A 29 1.13 -8.35 9.24
C SER A 29 0.09 -7.33 8.75
N ALA A 30 -0.24 -7.32 7.46
CA ALA A 30 -1.30 -6.46 6.92
C ALA A 30 -2.70 -6.86 7.42
N ALA A 31 -2.96 -8.15 7.64
CA ALA A 31 -4.19 -8.62 8.26
C ALA A 31 -4.31 -8.19 9.74
N GLU A 32 -3.20 -8.13 10.48
CA GLU A 32 -3.20 -7.59 11.85
C GLU A 32 -3.54 -6.10 11.85
N LEU A 33 -2.91 -5.31 10.97
CA LEU A 33 -3.13 -3.87 10.86
C LEU A 33 -4.56 -3.50 10.42
N GLN A 34 -5.20 -4.33 9.58
CA GLN A 34 -6.60 -4.13 9.20
C GLN A 34 -7.56 -4.11 10.40
N ARG A 35 -7.25 -4.87 11.47
CA ARG A 35 -8.05 -4.87 12.71
C ARG A 35 -8.02 -3.53 13.45
N PHE A 36 -7.01 -2.71 13.17
CA PHE A 36 -6.83 -1.37 13.71
C PHE A 36 -7.24 -0.27 12.72
N GLY A 37 -7.87 -0.63 11.59
CA GLY A 37 -8.38 0.30 10.59
C GLY A 37 -7.34 0.78 9.57
N TYR A 38 -6.22 0.05 9.43
CA TYR A 38 -5.28 0.31 8.35
C TYR A 38 -5.69 -0.42 7.07
N GLU A 39 -5.68 0.29 5.96
CA GLU A 39 -5.97 -0.24 4.64
C GLU A 39 -4.71 -0.18 3.77
N LEU A 40 -4.49 -1.17 2.92
CA LEU A 40 -3.36 -1.18 1.98
C LEU A 40 -3.52 -0.01 1.00
N ALA A 41 -2.57 0.93 1.04
CA ALA A 41 -2.61 2.14 0.22
C ALA A 41 -1.87 1.94 -1.10
N PHE A 42 -0.64 1.43 -1.05
CA PHE A 42 0.18 1.12 -2.22
C PHE A 42 1.36 0.22 -1.83
N ILE A 43 2.05 -0.31 -2.83
CA ILE A 43 3.32 -1.04 -2.66
C ILE A 43 4.43 -0.22 -3.29
N ARG A 44 5.54 -0.08 -2.57
CA ARG A 44 6.76 0.55 -3.06
C ARG A 44 7.77 -0.53 -3.38
N HIS A 45 8.14 -0.67 -4.65
CA HIS A 45 9.23 -1.54 -5.06
C HIS A 45 10.57 -0.86 -4.79
N GLY A 46 11.42 -1.51 -4.00
CA GLY A 46 12.78 -1.08 -3.73
C GLY A 46 13.79 -2.16 -4.12
N THR A 47 15.08 -1.81 -4.04
CA THR A 47 16.18 -2.76 -4.29
C THR A 47 16.24 -3.89 -3.25
N ALA A 48 15.72 -3.64 -2.04
CA ALA A 48 15.62 -4.63 -0.96
C ALA A 48 14.30 -5.43 -0.99
N GLY A 49 13.46 -5.23 -2.00
CA GLY A 49 12.15 -5.87 -2.15
C GLY A 49 10.97 -4.90 -2.01
N ASN A 50 9.77 -5.47 -1.93
CA ASN A 50 8.53 -4.70 -1.89
C ASN A 50 8.27 -4.19 -0.46
N LEU A 51 7.93 -2.92 -0.32
CA LEU A 51 7.48 -2.32 0.93
C LEU A 51 5.98 -2.06 0.83
N ALA A 52 5.18 -2.77 1.62
CA ALA A 52 3.74 -2.54 1.68
C ALA A 52 3.47 -1.30 2.51
N VAL A 53 2.73 -0.33 1.99
CA VAL A 53 2.36 0.87 2.73
C VAL A 53 0.87 0.86 2.99
N LEU A 54 0.50 0.94 4.27
CA LEU A 54 -0.87 0.98 4.75
C LEU A 54 -1.19 2.35 5.35
N ARG A 55 -2.46 2.73 5.35
CA ARG A 55 -2.94 4.02 5.84
C ARG A 55 -4.15 3.85 6.75
N ALA A 56 -4.18 4.59 7.85
CA ALA A 56 -5.34 4.73 8.74
C ALA A 56 -5.57 6.23 9.03
N GLY A 57 -6.44 6.88 8.26
CA GLY A 57 -6.65 8.33 8.35
C GLY A 57 -5.39 9.09 7.94
N ASP A 58 -4.78 9.85 8.86
CA ASP A 58 -3.53 10.59 8.62
C ASP A 58 -2.27 9.80 9.02
N ARG A 59 -2.42 8.58 9.53
CA ARG A 59 -1.30 7.72 9.91
C ARG A 59 -0.94 6.77 8.79
N PHE A 60 0.35 6.49 8.67
CA PHE A 60 0.89 5.49 7.77
C PHE A 60 1.60 4.40 8.56
N ALA A 61 1.55 3.19 8.02
CA ALA A 61 2.37 2.08 8.46
C ALA A 61 3.05 1.46 7.22
N ALA A 62 4.23 0.90 7.42
CA ALA A 62 4.97 0.18 6.39
C ALA A 62 5.26 -1.23 6.86
N ILE A 63 5.25 -2.19 5.94
CA ILE A 63 5.60 -3.58 6.19
C ILE A 63 6.67 -3.99 5.19
N ASP A 64 7.84 -4.38 5.69
CA ASP A 64 8.94 -4.86 4.86
C ASP A 64 8.75 -6.32 4.40
N GLN A 65 9.75 -6.86 3.69
CA GLN A 65 9.71 -8.23 3.19
C GLN A 65 9.69 -9.30 4.29
N GLU A 66 10.18 -8.99 5.49
CA GLU A 66 10.21 -9.92 6.62
C GLU A 66 8.90 -9.88 7.43
N GLY A 67 7.98 -8.96 7.06
CA GLY A 67 6.72 -8.76 7.76
C GLY A 67 6.86 -7.81 8.96
N GLN A 68 8.00 -7.14 9.13
CA GLN A 68 8.19 -6.20 10.22
C GLN A 68 7.36 -4.93 9.97
N ILE A 69 6.57 -4.54 10.96
CA ILE A 69 5.70 -3.38 10.91
C ILE A 69 6.43 -2.16 11.47
N ASP A 70 6.49 -1.09 10.68
CA ASP A 70 6.83 0.26 11.12
C ASP A 70 5.57 1.14 11.11
N ILE A 71 5.12 1.60 12.28
CA ILE A 71 3.92 2.43 12.45
C ILE A 71 4.20 3.94 12.40
N ALA A 72 5.45 4.34 12.21
CA ALA A 72 5.87 5.72 12.00
C ALA A 72 6.92 5.82 10.89
N PRO A 73 6.64 5.26 9.69
CA PRO A 73 7.64 5.18 8.66
C PRO A 73 7.91 6.58 8.09
N ASN A 74 9.17 6.88 7.83
CA ASN A 74 9.58 8.15 7.22
C ASN A 74 9.27 8.13 5.70
N ILE A 75 7.98 8.22 5.36
CA ILE A 75 7.49 8.20 3.97
C ILE A 75 7.23 9.64 3.51
N ALA A 76 8.14 10.17 2.71
CA ALA A 76 7.90 11.43 2.00
C ALA A 76 6.95 11.17 0.81
N LEU A 77 5.66 11.52 0.98
CA LEU A 77 4.72 11.59 -0.13
C LEU A 77 5.17 12.70 -1.08
N ARG A 78 5.50 12.36 -2.33
CA ARG A 78 5.81 13.33 -3.38
C ARG A 78 4.51 13.64 -4.13
N HIS A 79 4.18 14.92 -4.20
CA HIS A 79 2.96 15.47 -4.78
C HIS A 79 3.04 15.60 -6.32
#